data_AF-A0A8S3CGQ8-F1
#
_entry.id   AF-A0A8S3CGQ8-F1
#
_cell.length_a   1.000
_cell.length_b   1.000
_cell.length_c   1.000
_cell.angle_alpha   90.00
_cell.angle_beta   90.00
_cell.angle_gamma   90.00
#
_symmetry.space_group_name_H-M   'P 1'
#
loop_
_entity.id
_entity.type
_entity.pdbx_description
1 polymer ?
#
loop_
_entity_poly.entity_id
_entity_poly.type
_entity_poly.pdbx_seq_one_letter_code
_entity_poly.pdbx_strand_id
1 'polypeptide(L)'
;MSVVNSESVVTNTRTPVVIIKPILYGNTAKHLGTKRDSDGHTHRWSVYIRSFNNDDLSTYVSKVQFRLHETYPNHARMITQAPFEVEESGWGEFETQITIFFADPNEKPVVFYHHLKLFSTDPDVVAGTKDLVNEHYDELATEF
;
A
#
# COMPACT_ATOMS: atom_id res chain seq x y z
N MET A 1 43.81 23.98 47.89
CA MET A 1 42.95 22.84 47.50
C MET A 1 41.73 23.42 46.81
N SER A 2 41.63 23.25 45.49
CA SER A 2 40.51 23.73 44.68
C SER A 2 39.59 22.54 44.43
N VAL A 3 38.35 22.61 44.89
CA VAL A 3 37.34 21.55 44.67
C VAL A 3 36.82 21.72 43.24
N VAL A 4 37.09 20.73 42.39
CA VAL A 4 36.56 20.66 41.02
C VAL A 4 35.21 19.95 41.10
N ASN A 5 34.11 20.66 40.86
CA ASN A 5 32.79 20.04 40.75
C ASN A 5 32.72 19.30 39.40
N SER A 6 32.60 17.97 39.47
CA SER A 6 32.25 17.13 38.32
C SER A 6 30.73 17.14 38.12
N GLU A 7 30.24 17.97 37.19
CA GLU A 7 28.88 17.82 36.69
C GLU A 7 28.79 16.51 35.89
N SER A 8 27.97 15.59 36.37
CA SER A 8 27.64 14.38 35.62
C SER A 8 26.67 14.77 34.50
N VAL A 9 27.15 14.70 33.25
CA VAL A 9 26.30 14.81 32.08
C VAL A 9 25.39 13.58 32.05
N VAL A 10 24.16 13.71 32.53
CA VAL A 10 23.13 12.68 32.38
C VAL A 10 22.69 12.71 30.91
N THR A 11 23.30 11.86 30.10
CA THR A 11 22.80 11.58 28.75
C THR A 11 21.48 10.83 28.88
N ASN A 12 20.36 11.52 28.65
CA ASN A 12 19.04 10.91 28.56
C ASN A 12 18.98 10.07 27.28
N THR A 13 19.49 8.84 27.31
CA THR A 13 19.38 7.90 26.20
C THR A 13 17.99 7.29 26.24
N ARG A 14 17.01 7.97 25.62
CA ARG A 14 15.69 7.39 25.37
C ARG A 14 15.89 6.17 24.47
N THR A 15 15.46 5.00 24.91
CA THR A 15 15.45 3.79 24.09
C THR A 15 14.46 4.02 22.94
N PRO A 16 14.85 3.81 21.67
CA PRO A 16 13.92 3.98 20.55
C PRO A 16 12.75 3.01 20.72
N VAL A 17 11.54 3.53 20.52
CA VAL A 17 10.31 2.73 20.60
C VAL A 17 9.89 2.38 19.18
N VAL A 18 9.87 1.08 18.87
CA VAL A 18 9.35 0.59 17.59
C VAL A 18 7.86 0.32 17.73
N ILE A 19 7.05 0.93 16.85
CA ILE A 19 5.63 0.64 16.73
C ILE A 19 5.41 -0.18 15.46
N ILE A 20 4.68 -1.29 15.61
CA ILE A 20 4.31 -2.17 14.50
C ILE A 20 2.85 -1.94 14.13
N LYS A 21 2.59 -1.68 12.85
CA LYS A 21 1.26 -1.47 12.28
C LYS A 21 0.95 -2.52 11.20
N PRO A 22 0.14 -3.54 11.52
CA PRO A 22 -0.29 -4.57 10.57
C PRO A 22 -1.16 -3.99 9.44
N ILE A 23 -0.79 -4.27 8.20
CA ILE A 23 -1.48 -3.83 6.99
C ILE A 23 -1.83 -5.00 6.08
N LEU A 24 -2.84 -4.79 5.26
CA LEU A 24 -3.15 -5.60 4.09
C LEU A 24 -2.89 -4.76 2.84
N TYR A 25 -2.23 -5.33 1.85
CA TYR A 25 -2.10 -4.72 0.53
C TYR A 25 -2.38 -5.75 -0.55
N GLY A 26 -2.90 -5.29 -1.68
CA GLY A 26 -3.19 -6.20 -2.77
C GLY A 26 -4.09 -5.62 -3.81
N ASN A 27 -4.71 -6.52 -4.57
CA ASN A 27 -5.71 -6.13 -5.55
C ASN A 27 -6.91 -7.07 -5.59
N THR A 28 -8.06 -6.53 -5.97
CA THR A 28 -9.18 -7.31 -6.49
C THR A 28 -9.29 -7.16 -8.00
N ALA A 29 -9.90 -8.13 -8.67
CA ALA A 29 -10.22 -8.03 -10.09
C ALA A 29 -11.52 -8.77 -10.43
N LYS A 30 -12.26 -8.25 -11.40
CA LYS A 30 -13.47 -8.89 -11.92
C LYS A 30 -13.45 -8.85 -13.44
N HIS A 31 -13.65 -10.02 -14.05
CA HIS A 31 -13.82 -10.13 -15.49
C HIS A 31 -15.09 -9.36 -15.94
N LEU A 32 -14.99 -8.62 -17.04
CA LEU A 32 -16.10 -7.82 -17.59
C LEU A 32 -17.14 -8.67 -18.34
N GLY A 33 -16.93 -9.98 -18.42
CA GLY A 33 -17.75 -10.92 -19.20
C GLY A 33 -17.36 -10.96 -20.67
N THR A 34 -17.10 -9.80 -21.25
CA THR A 34 -16.62 -9.65 -22.63
C THR A 34 -15.48 -8.64 -22.71
N LYS A 35 -14.56 -8.85 -23.65
CA LYS A 35 -13.56 -7.84 -24.02
C LYS A 35 -14.27 -6.57 -24.49
N ARG A 36 -13.90 -5.42 -23.93
CA ARG A 36 -14.46 -4.12 -24.32
C ARG A 36 -13.88 -3.68 -25.67
N ASP A 37 -14.74 -3.26 -26.60
CA ASP A 37 -14.32 -2.92 -27.97
C ASP A 37 -13.42 -1.67 -28.05
N SER A 38 -13.60 -0.70 -27.15
CA SER A 38 -12.91 0.60 -27.21
C SER A 38 -11.40 0.53 -26.96
N ASP A 39 -10.96 -0.37 -26.08
CA ASP A 39 -9.57 -0.45 -25.61
C ASP A 39 -9.10 -1.89 -25.37
N GLY A 40 -9.97 -2.87 -25.58
CA GLY A 40 -9.66 -4.28 -25.39
C GLY A 40 -9.55 -4.71 -23.93
N HIS A 41 -9.97 -3.88 -22.97
CA HIS A 41 -9.93 -4.25 -21.56
C HIS A 41 -10.86 -5.42 -21.27
N THR A 42 -10.41 -6.32 -20.39
CA THR A 42 -11.14 -7.55 -20.03
C THR A 42 -11.52 -7.59 -18.55
N HIS A 43 -10.87 -6.79 -17.72
CA HIS A 43 -11.10 -6.74 -16.28
C HIS A 43 -11.29 -5.31 -15.81
N ARG A 44 -12.10 -5.15 -14.76
CA ARG A 44 -11.97 -4.05 -13.81
C ARG A 44 -11.18 -4.55 -12.59
N TRP A 45 -10.36 -3.70 -12.00
CA TRP A 45 -9.52 -4.07 -10.87
C TRP A 45 -9.39 -2.89 -9.91
N SER A 46 -9.07 -3.19 -8.66
CA SER A 46 -8.73 -2.22 -7.62
C SER A 46 -7.46 -2.67 -6.93
N VAL A 47 -6.46 -1.79 -6.82
CA VAL A 47 -5.28 -2.00 -5.97
C VAL A 47 -5.39 -1.12 -4.74
N TYR A 48 -5.03 -1.63 -3.57
CA TYR A 48 -5.29 -0.93 -2.31
C TYR A 48 -4.28 -1.26 -1.23
N ILE A 49 -4.26 -0.41 -0.21
CA ILE A 49 -3.76 -0.73 1.13
C ILE A 49 -4.87 -0.53 2.16
N ARG A 50 -4.92 -1.36 3.19
CA ARG A 50 -5.92 -1.34 4.26
C ARG A 50 -5.27 -1.71 5.59
N SER A 51 -5.89 -1.30 6.68
CA SER A 51 -5.52 -1.80 8.00
C SER A 51 -5.96 -3.26 8.15
N PHE A 52 -5.07 -4.11 8.66
CA PHE A 52 -5.46 -5.47 9.05
C PHE A 52 -6.42 -5.46 10.25
N ASN A 53 -6.25 -4.52 11.17
CA ASN A 53 -7.04 -4.40 12.40
C ASN A 53 -8.27 -3.49 12.24
N ASN A 54 -8.58 -3.04 11.03
CA ASN A 54 -9.66 -2.09 10.74
C ASN A 54 -9.51 -0.74 11.49
N ASP A 55 -8.27 -0.33 11.80
CA ASP A 55 -7.95 1.01 12.30
C ASP A 55 -7.86 2.04 11.16
N ASP A 56 -7.99 3.32 11.50
CA ASP A 56 -7.90 4.40 10.52
C ASP A 56 -6.42 4.66 10.17
N LEU A 57 -6.00 4.16 9.01
CA LEU A 57 -4.66 4.38 8.45
C LEU A 57 -4.30 5.86 8.37
N SER A 58 -5.28 6.75 8.16
CA SER A 58 -5.06 8.21 8.01
C SER A 58 -4.44 8.85 9.25
N THR A 59 -4.49 8.16 10.39
CA THR A 59 -3.86 8.63 11.64
C THR A 59 -2.33 8.58 11.61
N TYR A 60 -1.73 7.75 10.76
CA TYR A 60 -0.27 7.61 10.61
C TYR A 60 0.22 7.63 9.15
N VAL A 61 -0.66 7.49 8.16
CA VAL A 61 -0.37 7.61 6.73
C VAL A 61 -0.86 8.96 6.20
N SER A 62 0.03 9.75 5.60
CA SER A 62 -0.34 11.04 4.98
C SER A 62 -0.81 10.88 3.54
N LYS A 63 -0.18 9.97 2.77
CA LYS A 63 -0.53 9.69 1.38
C LYS A 63 0.10 8.39 0.92
N VAL A 64 -0.46 7.82 -0.14
CA VAL A 64 0.03 6.60 -0.79
C VAL A 64 0.18 6.86 -2.27
N GLN A 65 1.34 6.52 -2.83
CA GLN A 65 1.55 6.52 -4.28
C GLN A 65 1.44 5.09 -4.81
N PHE A 66 0.59 4.90 -5.81
CA PHE A 66 0.52 3.71 -6.64
C PHE A 66 1.14 4.03 -8.00
N ARG A 67 2.23 3.35 -8.37
CA ARG A 67 2.78 3.42 -9.73
C ARG A 67 2.25 2.26 -10.55
N LEU A 68 1.42 2.58 -11.52
CA LEU A 68 0.84 1.67 -12.51
C LEU A 68 1.81 1.48 -13.69
N HIS A 69 1.47 0.55 -14.58
CA HIS A 69 2.17 0.41 -15.86
C HIS A 69 2.10 1.71 -16.69
N GLU A 70 3.15 2.02 -17.44
CA GLU A 70 3.29 3.31 -18.16
C GLU A 70 2.21 3.56 -19.23
N THR A 71 1.50 2.51 -19.67
CA THR A 71 0.37 2.62 -20.59
C THR A 71 -0.84 3.33 -19.98
N TYR A 72 -0.92 3.43 -18.65
CA TYR A 72 -1.99 4.17 -18.00
C TYR A 72 -1.67 5.67 -17.98
N PRO A 73 -2.64 6.54 -18.35
CA PRO A 73 -2.48 7.97 -18.16
C PRO A 73 -2.34 8.26 -16.66
N ASN A 74 -1.42 9.17 -16.33
CA ASN A 74 -1.06 9.49 -14.95
C ASN A 74 -0.72 8.22 -14.14
N HIS A 75 0.20 7.39 -14.66
CA HIS A 75 0.55 6.10 -14.06
C HIS A 75 1.03 6.20 -12.61
N ALA A 76 1.57 7.34 -12.17
CA ALA A 76 1.88 7.59 -10.75
C ALA A 76 0.70 8.29 -10.04
N ARG A 77 -0.22 7.51 -9.46
CA ARG A 77 -1.41 8.00 -8.75
C ARG A 77 -1.08 8.28 -7.28
N MET A 78 -1.35 9.50 -6.82
CA MET A 78 -1.15 9.91 -5.43
C MET A 78 -2.50 10.02 -4.72
N ILE A 79 -2.72 9.21 -3.69
CA ILE A 79 -3.95 9.19 -2.91
C ILE A 79 -3.64 9.77 -1.52
N THR A 80 -4.27 10.89 -1.18
CA THR A 80 -3.97 11.65 0.05
C THR A 80 -4.99 11.42 1.17
N GLN A 81 -6.04 10.66 0.92
CA GLN A 81 -7.12 10.39 1.88
C GLN A 81 -7.64 8.97 1.70
N ALA A 82 -8.06 8.33 2.79
CA ALA A 82 -8.68 7.01 2.74
C ALA A 82 -10.04 7.06 1.99
N PRO A 83 -10.44 5.97 1.30
CA PRO A 83 -9.71 4.71 1.13
C PRO A 83 -8.48 4.88 0.23
N PHE A 84 -7.35 4.30 0.65
CA PHE A 84 -6.10 4.34 -0.11
C PHE A 84 -6.13 3.25 -1.19
N GLU A 85 -6.85 3.54 -2.28
CA GLU A 85 -7.04 2.61 -3.39
C GLU A 85 -7.08 3.31 -4.75
N VAL A 86 -6.81 2.54 -5.81
CA VAL A 86 -6.93 2.95 -7.20
C VAL A 86 -7.75 1.90 -7.94
N GLU A 87 -8.86 2.35 -8.52
CA GLU A 87 -9.68 1.55 -9.43
C GLU A 87 -9.37 1.89 -10.88
N GLU A 88 -9.27 0.86 -11.71
CA GLU A 88 -8.98 0.98 -13.14
C GLU A 88 -9.52 -0.24 -13.90
N SER A 89 -9.32 -0.25 -15.22
CA SER A 89 -9.59 -1.42 -16.05
C SER A 89 -8.38 -1.78 -16.89
N GLY A 90 -8.23 -3.05 -17.27
CA GLY A 90 -7.10 -3.51 -18.06
C GLY A 90 -7.26 -4.93 -18.55
N TRP A 91 -6.25 -5.41 -19.27
CA TRP A 91 -6.20 -6.77 -19.81
C TRP A 91 -4.91 -7.53 -19.45
N GLY A 92 -3.89 -6.82 -18.97
CA GLY A 92 -2.59 -7.39 -18.61
C GLY A 92 -2.28 -7.24 -17.13
N GLU A 93 -1.57 -8.22 -16.59
CA GLU A 93 -0.98 -8.19 -15.25
C GLU A 93 0.35 -7.43 -15.29
N PHE A 94 0.70 -6.77 -14.19
CA PHE A 94 1.95 -6.01 -14.07
C PHE A 94 2.34 -5.84 -12.61
N GLU A 95 3.61 -5.54 -12.36
CA GLU A 95 4.08 -5.17 -11.03
C GLU A 95 3.78 -3.68 -10.76
N THR A 96 3.06 -3.40 -9.68
CA THR A 96 2.81 -2.04 -9.20
C THR A 96 3.67 -1.74 -7.99
N GLN A 97 4.36 -0.60 -8.02
CA GLN A 97 5.10 -0.10 -6.86
C GLN A 97 4.14 0.71 -5.99
N ILE A 98 4.05 0.36 -4.71
CA ILE A 98 3.25 1.04 -3.70
C ILE A 98 4.22 1.75 -2.75
N THR A 99 4.03 3.05 -2.55
CA THR A 99 4.84 3.87 -1.65
C THR A 99 3.96 4.54 -0.61
N ILE A 100 4.15 4.19 0.66
CA ILE A 100 3.44 4.76 1.79
C ILE A 100 4.28 5.91 2.36
N PHE A 101 3.67 7.10 2.47
CA PHE A 101 4.25 8.25 3.14
C PHE A 101 3.54 8.42 4.48
N PHE A 102 4.32 8.54 5.56
CA PHE A 102 3.78 8.70 6.90
C PHE A 102 3.35 10.14 7.19
N ALA A 103 2.51 10.31 8.21
CA ALA A 103 2.11 11.61 8.73
C ALA A 103 3.26 12.32 9.45
N ASP A 104 4.14 11.57 10.11
CA ASP A 104 5.39 12.09 10.64
C ASP A 104 6.41 12.30 9.50
N PRO A 105 6.86 13.53 9.21
CA PRO A 105 7.82 13.80 8.16
C PRO A 105 9.24 13.25 8.44
N ASN A 106 9.54 12.85 9.68
CA ASN A 106 10.81 12.23 10.03
C ASN A 106 10.87 10.73 9.69
N GLU A 107 9.69 10.10 9.54
CA GLU A 107 9.60 8.69 9.19
C GLU A 107 9.79 8.51 7.68
N LYS A 108 10.60 7.51 7.30
CA LYS A 108 10.95 7.30 5.89
C LYS A 108 9.77 6.64 5.16
N PRO A 109 9.50 7.02 3.89
CA PRO A 109 8.50 6.31 3.11
C PRO A 109 8.85 4.83 2.96
N VAL A 110 7.85 3.97 3.08
CA VAL A 110 7.98 2.52 2.86
C VAL A 110 7.57 2.20 1.42
N VAL A 111 8.37 1.39 0.74
CA VAL A 111 8.15 0.97 -0.65
C VAL A 111 8.06 -0.55 -0.71
N PHE A 112 7.04 -1.06 -1.39
CA PHE A 112 6.91 -2.46 -1.73
C PHE A 112 6.27 -2.63 -3.10
N TYR A 113 6.31 -3.86 -3.61
CA TYR A 113 5.87 -4.21 -4.95
C TYR A 113 4.78 -5.26 -4.86
N HIS A 114 3.70 -5.05 -5.62
CA HIS A 114 2.59 -5.98 -5.72
C HIS A 114 2.42 -6.41 -7.17
N HIS A 115 2.35 -7.72 -7.43
CA HIS A 115 1.99 -8.21 -8.76
C HIS A 115 0.47 -8.19 -8.92
N LEU A 116 -0.03 -7.24 -9.72
CA LEU A 116 -1.46 -7.08 -9.97
C LEU A 116 -1.98 -8.28 -10.78
N LYS A 117 -2.82 -9.10 -10.15
CA LYS A 117 -3.40 -10.29 -10.76
C LYS A 117 -4.77 -10.03 -11.34
N LEU A 118 -5.00 -10.54 -12.54
CA LEU A 118 -6.29 -10.50 -13.23
C LEU A 118 -6.84 -11.91 -13.47
N PHE A 119 -5.96 -12.89 -13.66
CA PHE A 119 -6.35 -14.23 -14.06
C PHE A 119 -6.23 -15.23 -12.91
N SER A 120 -7.20 -16.15 -12.84
CA SER A 120 -7.22 -17.26 -11.88
C SER A 120 -7.70 -18.52 -12.58
N THR A 121 -7.34 -19.67 -12.00
CA THR A 121 -7.88 -20.98 -12.38
C THR A 121 -9.14 -21.37 -11.59
N ASP A 122 -9.54 -20.56 -10.61
CA ASP A 122 -10.78 -20.73 -9.84
C ASP A 122 -11.99 -20.58 -10.78
N PRO A 123 -12.82 -21.63 -10.97
CA PRO A 123 -13.98 -21.60 -11.86
C PRO A 123 -14.97 -20.48 -11.55
N ASP A 124 -15.14 -20.11 -10.27
CA ASP A 124 -16.08 -19.04 -9.87
C ASP A 124 -15.54 -17.66 -10.25
N VAL A 125 -14.21 -17.48 -10.21
CA VAL A 125 -13.55 -16.26 -10.69
C VAL A 125 -13.64 -16.16 -12.21
N VAL A 126 -13.38 -17.27 -12.91
CA VAL A 126 -13.47 -17.34 -14.39
C VAL A 126 -14.90 -17.10 -14.87
N ALA A 127 -15.90 -17.64 -14.16
CA ALA A 127 -17.31 -17.40 -14.44
C ALA A 127 -17.78 -15.98 -14.08
N GLY A 128 -16.97 -15.19 -13.36
CA GLY A 128 -17.30 -13.84 -12.91
C GLY A 128 -18.31 -13.79 -11.75
N THR A 129 -18.64 -14.93 -11.16
CA THR A 129 -19.52 -15.04 -9.97
C THR A 129 -18.80 -14.65 -8.69
N LYS A 130 -17.46 -14.71 -8.70
CA LYS A 130 -16.58 -14.30 -7.61
C LYS A 130 -15.52 -13.34 -8.14
N ASP A 131 -15.16 -12.35 -7.34
CA ASP A 131 -14.05 -11.46 -7.66
C ASP A 131 -12.73 -12.16 -7.29
N LEU A 132 -11.70 -12.00 -8.12
CA LEU A 132 -10.34 -12.38 -7.77
C LEU A 132 -9.88 -11.49 -6.61
N VAL A 133 -9.22 -12.08 -5.62
CA VAL A 133 -8.54 -11.36 -4.54
C VAL A 133 -7.11 -11.88 -4.47
N ASN A 134 -6.14 -10.99 -4.61
CA ASN A 134 -4.71 -11.27 -4.39
C ASN A 134 -4.20 -10.27 -3.35
N GLU A 135 -4.25 -10.66 -2.08
CA GLU A 135 -3.97 -9.81 -0.92
C GLU A 135 -2.87 -10.44 -0.05
N HIS A 136 -2.03 -9.59 0.51
CA HIS A 136 -0.87 -9.94 1.32
C HIS A 136 -0.87 -9.17 2.63
N TYR A 137 -0.44 -9.84 3.69
CA TYR A 137 -0.19 -9.24 5.00
C TYR A 137 1.23 -8.66 5.04
N ASP A 138 1.38 -7.51 5.69
CA ASP A 138 2.68 -6.94 6.05
C ASP A 138 2.61 -6.15 7.36
N GLU A 139 3.77 -5.77 7.87
CA GLU A 139 3.94 -4.99 9.09
C GLU A 139 4.77 -3.75 8.83
N LEU A 140 4.16 -2.57 8.97
CA LEU A 140 4.90 -1.31 8.96
C LEU A 140 5.57 -1.12 10.34
N ALA A 141 6.90 -1.11 10.35
CA ALA A 141 7.69 -0.78 11.52
C ALA A 141 8.12 0.69 11.45
N THR A 142 7.71 1.48 12.44
CA THR A 142 8.06 2.91 12.57
C THR A 142 8.80 3.16 13.88
N GLU A 143 9.84 4.00 13.87
CA GLU A 143 10.69 4.28 15.03
C GLU A 143 10.38 5.67 15.61
N PHE A 144 10.06 5.73 16.91
CA PHE A 144 9.78 6.96 17.67
C PHE A 144 10.76 7.21 18.81
#